data_AF-A0AA86GM60-F1
#
_entry.id   AF-A0AA86GM60-F1
#
_cell.length_a   1.000
_cell.length_b   1.000
_cell.length_c   1.000
_cell.angle_alpha   90.00
_cell.angle_beta   90.00
_cell.angle_gamma   90.00
#
_symmetry.space_group_name_H-M   'P 1'
#
loop_
_entity.id
_entity.type
_entity.pdbx_description
1 polymer ?
#
loop_
_entity_poly.entity_id
_entity_poly.type
_entity_poly.pdbx_seq_one_letter_code
_entity_poly.pdbx_strand_id
1 'polypeptide(L)' 'MDNVFIERLWRSLKYECVYLHAFETGSELRAGLGRWITYYNTQRPHSGLAGRTPAEAYRRIGQSDHGGHAPHDLMIKQAA' A
#
# COMPACT_ATOMS: atom_id res chain seq x y z
N MET A 1 12.13 -1.45 8.17
CA MET A 1 11.19 -0.36 8.50
C MET A 1 9.80 -0.62 7.86
N ASP A 2 9.56 -1.86 7.43
CA ASP A 2 8.54 -2.21 6.43
C ASP A 2 7.25 -2.71 7.08
N ASN A 3 7.35 -3.20 8.32
CA ASN A 3 6.21 -3.75 9.05
C ASN A 3 5.24 -2.66 9.51
N VAL A 4 5.73 -1.47 9.91
CA VAL A 4 4.89 -0.40 10.46
C VAL A 4 3.78 0.07 9.48
N PHE A 5 4.06 0.05 8.18
CA PHE A 5 3.07 0.39 7.15
C PHE A 5 2.01 -0.69 7.02
N ILE A 6 2.44 -1.95 6.97
CA ILE A 6 1.57 -3.12 6.92
C ILE A 6 0.71 -3.22 8.18
N GLU A 7 1.27 -3.00 9.37
CA GLU A 7 0.54 -3.00 10.63
C GLU A 7 -0.53 -1.90 10.66
N ARG A 8 -0.21 -0.70 10.17
CA ARG A 8 -1.16 0.42 10.10
C ARG A 8 -2.28 0.15 9.09
N LEU A 9 -1.95 -0.44 7.95
CA LEU A 9 -2.92 -0.91 6.96
C LEU A 9 -3.89 -1.93 7.59
N TRP A 10 -3.35 -2.99 8.22
CA TRP A 10 -4.17 -4.03 8.85
C TRP A 10 -5.01 -3.52 10.00
N ARG A 11 -4.50 -2.55 10.76
CA ARG A 11 -5.28 -1.87 11.80
C ARG A 11 -6.49 -1.16 11.18
N SER A 12 -6.27 -0.30 10.19
CA SER A 12 -7.37 0.39 9.50
C SER A 12 -8.36 -0.59 8.87
N LEU A 13 -7.90 -1.67 8.22
CA LEU A 13 -8.78 -2.67 7.63
C LEU A 13 -9.71 -3.31 8.66
N LYS A 14 -9.16 -3.71 9.82
CA LYS A 14 -9.96 -4.35 10.85
C LYS A 14 -11.01 -3.41 11.43
N TYR A 15 -10.62 -2.17 11.76
CA TYR A 15 -11.54 -1.22 12.39
C TYR A 15 -12.57 -0.62 11.43
N GLU A 16 -12.20 -0.41 10.16
CA GLU A 16 -13.05 0.30 9.19
C GLU A 16 -13.87 -0.66 8.31
N CYS A 17 -13.52 -1.94 8.24
CA CYS A 17 -14.23 -2.93 7.43
C CYS A 17 -14.66 -4.14 8.25
N VAL A 18 -13.73 -4.86 8.86
CA VAL A 18 -14.03 -6.19 9.45
C VAL A 18 -14.90 -6.09 10.71
N TYR A 19 -14.66 -5.10 11.58
CA TYR A 19 -15.40 -4.96 12.83
C TYR A 19 -16.73 -4.23 12.68
N LEU A 20 -16.92 -3.49 11.58
CA LEU A 20 -18.17 -2.76 11.30
C LEU A 20 -19.19 -3.61 10.52
N HIS A 21 -18.75 -4.70 9.90
CA HIS A 21 -19.58 -5.55 9.07
C HIS A 21 -19.66 -6.96 9.64
N ALA A 22 -20.88 -7.39 9.99
CA ALA A 22 -21.17 -8.79 10.28
C ALA A 22 -21.33 -9.53 8.94
N PHE A 23 -20.22 -9.93 8.32
CA PHE A 23 -20.27 -10.73 7.10
C PHE A 23 -20.81 -12.12 7.42
N GLU A 24 -21.91 -12.51 6.78
CA GLU A 24 -22.55 -13.81 6.98
C GLU A 24 -21.84 -14.90 6.17
N THR A 25 -21.21 -14.52 5.04
CA THR A 25 -20.49 -15.45 4.17
C THR A 25 -19.09 -14.97 3.78
N GLY A 26 -18.20 -15.92 3.45
CA GLY A 26 -16.85 -15.61 2.96
C GLY A 26 -16.84 -14.83 1.64
N SER A 27 -17.87 -15.00 0.80
CA SER A 27 -18.03 -14.25 -0.45
C SER A 27 -18.30 -12.77 -0.21
N GLU A 28 -19.13 -12.46 0.78
CA GLU A 28 -19.41 -11.07 1.17
C GLU A 28 -18.21 -10.40 1.82
N LEU A 29 -17.48 -11.14 2.66
CA LEU A 29 -16.20 -10.68 3.20
C LEU A 29 -15.24 -10.35 2.06
N ARG A 30 -15.07 -11.24 1.07
CA ARG A 30 -14.19 -10.99 -0.07
C ARG A 30 -14.60 -9.74 -0.86
N ALA A 31 -15.91 -9.55 -1.09
CA ALA A 31 -16.42 -8.37 -1.77
C ALA A 31 -16.20 -7.08 -0.94
N GLY A 32 -16.41 -7.14 0.38
CA GLY A 32 -16.16 -6.04 1.32
C GLY A 32 -14.69 -5.64 1.37
N LEU A 33 -13.79 -6.63 1.50
CA LEU A 33 -12.34 -6.43 1.44
C LEU A 33 -11.92 -5.81 0.11
N GLY A 34 -12.44 -6.29 -1.01
CA GLY A 34 -12.13 -5.75 -2.34
C GLY A 34 -12.53 -4.27 -2.47
N ARG A 35 -13.72 -3.90 -2.00
CA ARG A 35 -14.17 -2.50 -1.98
C ARG A 35 -13.27 -1.64 -1.08
N TRP A 36 -12.96 -2.12 0.13
CA TRP A 36 -12.14 -1.38 1.08
C TRP A 36 -10.70 -1.18 0.57
N ILE A 37 -10.08 -2.21 0.02
CA ILE A 37 -8.72 -2.14 -0.56
C ILE A 37 -8.70 -1.15 -1.74
N THR A 38 -9.72 -1.18 -2.59
CA THR A 38 -9.84 -0.23 -3.72
C THR A 38 -9.92 1.20 -3.21
N TYR A 39 -10.77 1.46 -2.22
CA TYR A 39 -10.87 2.78 -1.57
C TYR A 39 -9.54 3.23 -0.97
N TYR A 40 -8.88 2.36 -0.20
CA TYR A 40 -7.61 2.66 0.46
C TYR A 40 -6.50 3.04 -0.55
N ASN A 41 -6.47 2.36 -1.70
CA ASN A 41 -5.44 2.56 -2.72
C ASN A 41 -5.71 3.71 -3.68
N THR A 42 -6.98 4.09 -3.90
CA THR A 42 -7.35 5.04 -4.98
C THR A 42 -7.97 6.34 -4.52
N GLN A 43 -8.49 6.41 -3.29
CA GLN A 43 -9.25 7.58 -2.83
C GLN A 43 -8.69 8.21 -1.56
N ARG A 44 -7.94 7.45 -0.74
CA ARG A 44 -7.44 7.93 0.55
C ARG A 44 -6.07 8.61 0.39
N PRO A 45 -5.94 9.93 0.59
CA PRO A 45 -4.65 10.60 0.64
C PRO A 45 -3.91 10.23 1.94
N HIS A 46 -2.63 9.86 1.84
CA HIS A 46 -1.82 9.50 3.00
C HIS A 46 -0.75 10.57 3.26
N SER A 47 -0.67 11.07 4.49
CA SER A 47 0.35 12.06 4.88
C SER A 47 1.78 11.56 4.67
N GLY A 48 2.01 10.26 4.85
CA GLY A 48 3.31 9.61 4.55
C GLY A 48 3.64 9.55 3.05
N LEU A 49 2.67 9.81 2.17
CA LEU A 49 2.84 9.90 0.72
C LEU A 49 2.69 11.35 0.23
N ALA A 50 2.96 12.34 1.08
CA ALA A 50 2.77 13.77 0.79
C ALA A 50 1.33 14.11 0.37
N GLY A 51 0.34 13.46 0.99
CA GLY A 51 -1.08 13.71 0.71
C GLY A 51 -1.59 13.02 -0.56
N ARG A 52 -0.85 12.05 -1.10
CA ARG A 52 -1.25 11.30 -2.30
C ARG A 52 -1.78 9.93 -1.94
N THR A 53 -2.50 9.34 -2.88
CA THR A 53 -2.96 7.95 -2.77
C THR A 53 -1.83 6.98 -3.11
N PRO A 54 -1.89 5.72 -2.63
CA PRO A 54 -0.89 4.70 -2.95
C PRO A 54 -0.81 4.44 -4.45
N ALA A 55 -1.93 4.47 -5.18
CA ALA A 55 -1.96 4.31 -6.63
C ALA A 55 -1.19 5.43 -7.35
N GLU A 56 -1.36 6.69 -6.93
CA GLU A 56 -0.61 7.82 -7.49
C GLU A 56 0.89 7.74 -7.19
N ALA A 57 1.25 7.35 -5.97
CA ALA A 57 2.63 7.19 -5.57
C ALA A 57 3.33 6.09 -6.39
N TYR A 58 2.68 4.94 -6.58
CA TYR A 58 3.21 3.82 -7.36
C TYR A 58 3.31 4.12 -8.85
N ARG A 59 2.28 4.77 -9.43
CA ARG A 59 2.27 5.12 -10.85
C ARG A 59 3.41 6.07 -11.23
N ARG A 60 3.86 6.91 -10.30
CA ARG A 60 5.04 7.77 -10.48
C ARG A 60 6.35 6.99 -10.48
N ILE A 61 6.47 5.93 -9.66
CA ILE A 61 7.65 5.06 -9.64
C ILE A 61 7.82 4.38 -11.02
N GLY A 62 6.73 3.94 -11.64
CA GLY A 62 6.76 3.35 -12.98
C GLY A 62 7.00 4.32 -14.14
N GLN A 63 6.83 5.63 -13.94
CA GLN A 63 7.13 6.65 -14.95
C GLN A 63 8.60 7.12 -14.90
N SER A 64 9.23 7.05 -13.72
CA SER A 64 10.65 7.38 -13.54
C SER A 64 11.62 6.36 -14.16
N ASP A 65 11.13 5.21 -14.61
CA ASP A 65 11.96 4.12 -15.19
C ASP A 65 12.21 4.25 -16.71
N HIS A 66 11.74 5.33 -17.37
CA HIS A 66 12.09 5.60 -18.78
C HIS A 66 13.50 6.19 -18.96
N GLY A 67 14.46 5.63 -18.24
CA GLY A 67 15.87 6.00 -18.30
C GLY A 67 16.66 4.95 -17.54
N GLY A 68 16.93 3.82 -18.20
CA GLY A 68 17.80 2.77 -17.71
C GLY A 68 19.14 3.34 -17.24
N HIS A 69 19.27 3.53 -15.93
CA HIS A 69 20.53 3.62 -15.24
C HIS A 69 20.31 3.03 -13.86
N ALA A 70 20.61 1.74 -13.72
CA ALA A 70 20.84 1.16 -12.42
C ALA A 70 21.94 2.02 -11.75
N PRO A 71 21.69 2.66 -10.59
CA PRO A 71 22.77 3.30 -9.88
C PRO A 71 23.74 2.20 -9.44
N HIS A 72 24.92 2.20 -10.05
CA HIS A 72 26.06 1.34 -9.74
C HIS A 72 26.63 1.56 -8.31
N ASP A 73 25.86 2.17 -7.40
CA ASP A 73 26.36 2.64 -6.10
C ASP A 73 25.91 1.78 -4.90
N LEU A 74 25.24 0.65 -5.13
CA LEU A 74 24.81 -0.24 -4.05
C LEU A 74 25.51 -1.61 -4.03
N MET A 75 26.78 -1.66 -4.44
CA MET A 75 27.55 -2.91 -4.36
C MET A 75 29.04 -2.76 -4.01
N ILE A 76 29.45 -1.76 -3.21
CA ILE A 76 30.73 -1.85 -2.49
C ILE A 76 30.55 -1.31 -1.07
N LYS A 77 30.33 -2.22 -0.11
CA LYS A 77 30.93 -2.26 1.24
C LYS A 77 30.24 -3.34 2.08
N GLN A 78 30.66 -4.59 1.86
CA GLN A 78 30.72 -5.63 2.90
C GLN A 78 31.63 -6.76 2.40
N ALA A 79 32.93 -6.54 2.57
CA ALA A 79 33.96 -7.59 2.59
C ALA A 79 35.19 -7.02 3.32
N ALA A 80 35.14 -7.10 4.65
CA ALA A 80 36.29 -7.17 5.55
C ALA A 80 35.77 -7.63 6.92
#